data_AF-A0A5T3VCU8-F1
#
_entry.id   AF-A0A5T3VCU8-F1
#
_cell.length_a   1.000
_cell.length_b   1.000
_cell.length_c   1.000
_cell.angle_alpha   90.00
_cell.angle_beta   90.00
_cell.angle_gamma   90.00
#
_symmetry.space_group_name_H-M   'P 1'
#
loop_
_entity.id
_entity.type
_entity.pdbx_description
1 polymer ?
#
loop_
_entity_poly.entity_id
_entity_poly.type
_entity_poly.pdbx_seq_one_letter_code
_entity_poly.pdbx_strand_id
1 'polypeptide(L)'
;KYNPQLCKIFLAISDLIFFNLALWFSLGCVYFIFDQVQRFIPQDQLDTRVITHFILSVVCVGWFWIRLRHYTYRKPFWYELKEIFRTIVIFAIFDLALIAFTKWQFSRYVWVFCWTFALILVPFFRALTKHLLNKLGIWKKKTIILGSGQNARGAYSALQSEEMMGFDVIAFFDTDASDAEINMLPVIKDTEIIWDLNRTGDVHYILAYEYTELEKTHFWLRELSKHHCRSVTVVPSF
;
A
#
# COMPACT_ATOMS: atom_id res chain seq x y z
N LYS A 1 0.40 1.71 -18.65
CA LYS A 1 -0.21 3.05 -18.42
C LYS A 1 -0.38 3.17 -16.92
N TYR A 2 0.44 3.96 -16.23
CA TYR A 2 0.29 4.16 -14.79
C TYR A 2 -0.99 4.95 -14.52
N ASN A 3 -1.87 4.44 -13.64
CA ASN A 3 -3.06 5.18 -13.20
C ASN A 3 -3.22 5.09 -11.68
N PRO A 4 -2.82 6.14 -10.94
CA PRO A 4 -2.82 6.13 -9.49
C PRO A 4 -4.24 6.06 -8.89
N GLN A 5 -5.24 6.61 -9.57
CA GLN A 5 -6.62 6.62 -9.06
C GLN A 5 -7.25 5.23 -9.14
N LEU A 6 -7.03 4.52 -10.24
CA LEU A 6 -7.50 3.14 -10.38
C LEU A 6 -6.85 2.25 -9.32
N CYS A 7 -5.53 2.35 -9.10
CA CYS A 7 -4.85 1.55 -8.08
C CYS A 7 -5.44 1.75 -6.68
N LYS A 8 -5.73 3.01 -6.31
CA LYS A 8 -6.38 3.36 -5.03
C LYS A 8 -7.75 2.71 -4.89
N ILE A 9 -8.59 2.84 -5.91
CA ILE A 9 -9.96 2.34 -5.92
C ILE A 9 -9.97 0.81 -5.87
N PHE A 10 -9.16 0.14 -6.69
CA PHE A 10 -9.08 -1.34 -6.69
C PHE A 10 -8.64 -1.90 -5.34
N LEU A 11 -7.63 -1.28 -4.70
CA LEU A 11 -7.19 -1.71 -3.37
C LEU A 11 -8.29 -1.50 -2.32
N ALA A 12 -8.91 -0.33 -2.27
CA ALA A 12 -9.97 -0.03 -1.30
C ALA A 12 -11.21 -0.93 -1.48
N ILE A 13 -11.62 -1.19 -2.72
CA ILE A 13 -12.72 -2.11 -3.04
C ILE A 13 -12.36 -3.53 -2.61
N SER A 14 -11.14 -3.98 -2.91
CA SER A 14 -10.67 -5.31 -2.51
C SER A 14 -10.76 -5.48 -0.99
N ASP A 15 -10.21 -4.52 -0.23
CA ASP A 15 -10.25 -4.59 1.23
C ASP A 15 -11.69 -4.57 1.78
N LEU A 16 -12.58 -3.76 1.20
CA LEU A 16 -13.99 -3.72 1.60
C LEU A 16 -14.67 -5.07 1.35
N ILE A 17 -14.45 -5.67 0.18
CA ILE A 17 -15.04 -6.97 -0.19
C ILE A 17 -14.53 -8.07 0.75
N PHE A 18 -13.21 -8.18 0.92
CA PHE A 18 -12.62 -9.28 1.69
C PHE A 18 -12.82 -9.13 3.20
N PHE A 19 -12.97 -7.91 3.70
CA PHE A 19 -13.38 -7.66 5.08
C PHE A 19 -14.82 -8.13 5.34
N ASN A 20 -15.75 -7.93 4.39
CA ASN A 20 -17.13 -8.39 4.52
C ASN A 20 -17.27 -9.91 4.26
N LEU A 21 -16.50 -10.45 3.31
CA LEU A 21 -16.44 -11.91 3.07
C LEU A 21 -15.96 -12.68 4.30
N ALA A 22 -15.11 -12.08 5.15
CA ALA A 22 -14.69 -12.70 6.40
C ALA A 22 -15.89 -13.07 7.32
N LEU A 23 -16.95 -12.26 7.33
CA LEU A 23 -18.17 -12.55 8.06
C LEU A 23 -18.92 -13.74 7.44
N TRP A 24 -19.06 -13.77 6.11
CA TRP A 24 -19.73 -14.86 5.40
C TRP A 24 -18.98 -16.19 5.55
N PHE A 25 -17.65 -16.18 5.46
CA PHE A 25 -16.84 -17.37 5.72
C PHE A 25 -16.98 -17.83 7.17
N SER A 26 -17.03 -16.90 8.14
CA SER A 26 -17.28 -17.24 9.53
C SER A 26 -18.62 -17.94 9.73
N LEU A 27 -19.69 -17.42 9.15
CA LEU A 27 -21.02 -18.05 9.20
C LEU A 27 -21.02 -19.44 8.56
N GLY A 28 -20.37 -19.59 7.39
CA GLY A 28 -20.21 -20.87 6.72
C GLY A 28 -19.42 -21.90 7.53
N CYS A 29 -18.34 -21.48 8.20
CA CYS A 29 -17.56 -22.36 9.08
C CYS A 29 -18.34 -22.79 10.31
N VAL A 30 -19.09 -21.88 10.94
CA VAL A 30 -19.95 -22.23 12.08
C VAL A 30 -21.07 -23.18 11.66
N TYR A 31 -21.65 -22.98 10.48
CA TYR A 31 -22.62 -23.91 9.89
C TYR A 31 -22.03 -25.30 9.71
N PHE A 32 -20.85 -25.40 9.11
CA PHE A 32 -20.21 -26.67 8.82
C PHE A 32 -19.78 -27.44 10.09
N ILE A 33 -19.32 -26.75 11.13
CA ILE A 33 -18.78 -27.38 12.35
C ILE A 33 -19.89 -27.80 13.32
N PHE A 34 -20.94 -26.97 13.48
CA PHE A 34 -21.92 -27.13 14.56
C PHE A 34 -23.33 -27.52 14.06
N ASP A 35 -23.55 -27.59 12.74
CA ASP A 35 -24.77 -28.05 12.06
C ASP A 35 -26.09 -27.38 12.51
N GLN A 36 -26.00 -26.26 13.24
CA GLN A 36 -27.16 -25.52 13.80
C GLN A 36 -26.92 -24.00 13.86
N VAL A 37 -26.87 -23.31 12.71
CA VAL A 37 -26.68 -21.82 12.67
C VAL A 37 -27.76 -21.07 13.46
N GLN A 38 -29.01 -21.53 13.41
CA GLN A 38 -30.14 -20.91 14.10
C GLN A 38 -30.03 -20.94 15.63
N ARG A 39 -29.22 -21.85 16.20
CA ARG A 39 -28.95 -21.90 17.64
C ARG A 39 -27.95 -20.81 18.08
N PHE A 40 -27.16 -20.30 17.15
CA PHE A 40 -26.06 -19.37 17.43
C PHE A 40 -26.37 -17.93 17.04
N ILE A 41 -27.29 -17.70 16.09
CA ILE A 41 -27.79 -16.36 15.76
C ILE A 41 -29.28 -16.43 15.41
N PRO A 42 -30.17 -15.82 16.22
CA PRO A 42 -31.56 -15.58 15.86
C PRO A 42 -31.67 -14.76 14.56
N GLN A 43 -32.61 -15.09 13.66
CA GLN A 43 -32.67 -14.44 12.34
C GLN A 43 -32.88 -12.91 12.41
N ASP A 44 -33.53 -12.42 13.46
CA ASP A 44 -33.71 -11.00 13.78
C ASP A 44 -32.38 -10.26 14.07
N GLN A 45 -31.35 -10.97 14.54
CA GLN A 45 -30.05 -10.37 14.87
C GLN A 45 -29.03 -10.48 13.72
N LEU A 46 -29.28 -11.32 12.71
CA LEU A 46 -28.40 -11.48 11.55
C LEU A 46 -28.32 -10.19 10.72
N ASP A 47 -29.46 -9.57 10.42
CA ASP A 47 -29.51 -8.34 9.62
C ASP A 47 -28.75 -7.21 10.31
N THR A 48 -28.96 -7.06 11.63
CA THR A 48 -28.27 -6.05 12.42
C THR A 48 -26.78 -6.30 12.48
N ARG A 49 -26.33 -7.56 12.52
CA ARG A 49 -24.92 -7.93 12.47
C ARG A 49 -24.29 -7.59 11.12
N VAL A 50 -24.96 -7.92 10.02
CA VAL A 50 -24.47 -7.63 8.66
C VAL A 50 -24.33 -6.12 8.48
N ILE A 51 -25.34 -5.34 8.89
CA ILE A 51 -25.29 -3.87 8.81
C ILE A 51 -24.17 -3.31 9.67
N THR A 52 -24.04 -3.76 10.93
CA THR A 52 -23.00 -3.27 11.84
C THR A 52 -21.60 -3.59 11.33
N HIS A 53 -21.39 -4.83 10.85
CA HIS A 53 -20.10 -5.26 10.28
C HIS A 53 -19.77 -4.50 8.99
N PHE A 54 -20.78 -4.23 8.15
CA PHE A 54 -20.61 -3.43 6.95
C PHE A 54 -20.21 -2.00 7.29
N ILE A 55 -20.89 -1.34 8.23
CA ILE A 55 -20.50 0.00 8.71
C ILE A 55 -19.07 -0.02 9.26
N LEU A 56 -18.73 -1.03 10.06
CA LEU A 56 -17.39 -1.19 10.62
C LEU A 56 -16.32 -1.36 9.52
N SER A 57 -16.65 -2.09 8.45
CA SER A 57 -15.78 -2.28 7.29
C SER A 57 -15.53 -0.96 6.55
N VAL A 58 -16.56 -0.13 6.37
CA VAL A 58 -16.45 1.19 5.73
C VAL A 58 -15.57 2.12 6.57
N VAL A 59 -15.76 2.12 7.89
CA VAL A 59 -14.93 2.92 8.81
C VAL A 59 -13.48 2.42 8.82
N CYS A 60 -13.25 1.11 8.78
CA CYS A 60 -11.91 0.51 8.71
C CYS A 60 -11.19 0.86 7.39
N VAL A 61 -11.86 0.74 6.26
CA VAL A 61 -11.32 1.13 4.94
C VAL A 61 -11.06 2.65 4.89
N GLY A 62 -11.96 3.46 5.46
CA GLY A 62 -11.77 4.89 5.62
C GLY A 62 -10.55 5.23 6.48
N TRP A 63 -10.31 4.46 7.55
CA TRP A 63 -9.11 4.59 8.39
C TRP A 63 -7.82 4.26 7.63
N PHE A 64 -7.82 3.18 6.85
CA PHE A 64 -6.71 2.85 5.95
C PHE A 64 -6.44 3.97 4.93
N TRP A 65 -7.50 4.63 4.45
CA TRP A 65 -7.39 5.69 3.46
C TRP A 65 -6.84 6.98 4.06
N ILE A 66 -7.53 7.54 5.06
CA ILE A 66 -7.27 8.89 5.55
C ILE A 66 -6.05 8.89 6.48
N ARG A 67 -6.03 7.97 7.46
CA ARG A 67 -5.07 8.03 8.57
C ARG A 67 -3.75 7.34 8.25
N LEU A 68 -3.81 6.15 7.68
CA LEU A 68 -2.63 5.33 7.38
C LEU A 68 -2.09 5.55 5.96
N ARG A 69 -2.91 6.14 5.08
CA ARG A 69 -2.60 6.47 3.68
C ARG A 69 -2.11 5.28 2.87
N HIS A 70 -2.58 4.06 3.19
CA HIS A 70 -2.19 2.80 2.54
C HIS A 70 -2.42 2.81 1.03
N TYR A 71 -3.44 3.52 0.56
CA TYR A 71 -3.75 3.62 -0.86
C TYR A 71 -2.94 4.70 -1.58
N THR A 72 -2.35 5.65 -0.85
CA THR A 72 -1.65 6.79 -1.46
C THR A 72 -0.13 6.62 -1.45
N TYR A 73 0.44 6.07 -0.37
CA TYR A 73 1.88 5.90 -0.23
C TYR A 73 2.28 4.44 -0.46
N ARG A 74 3.36 4.25 -1.22
CA ARG A 74 3.99 2.95 -1.45
C ARG A 74 4.87 2.63 -0.25
N LYS A 75 4.28 1.99 0.76
CA LYS A 75 5.01 1.51 1.93
C LYS A 75 5.61 0.13 1.64
N PRO A 76 6.72 -0.21 2.30
CA PRO A 76 7.19 -1.58 2.37
C PRO A 76 6.09 -2.55 2.81
N PHE A 77 6.11 -3.76 2.25
CA PHE A 77 5.11 -4.79 2.53
C PHE A 77 4.99 -5.10 4.03
N TRP A 78 6.11 -5.28 4.72
CA TRP A 78 6.12 -5.64 6.15
C TRP A 78 5.56 -4.54 7.05
N TYR A 79 5.86 -3.28 6.73
CA TYR A 79 5.31 -2.13 7.44
C TYR A 79 3.81 -2.03 7.25
N GLU A 80 3.32 -2.22 6.02
CA GLU A 80 1.90 -2.24 5.71
C GLU A 80 1.18 -3.40 6.42
N LEU A 81 1.74 -4.61 6.39
CA LEU A 81 1.18 -5.79 7.04
C LEU A 81 1.01 -5.58 8.55
N LYS A 82 2.05 -5.05 9.21
CA LYS A 82 1.99 -4.71 10.64
C LYS A 82 0.89 -3.71 10.95
N GLU A 83 0.72 -2.68 10.11
CA GLU A 83 -0.34 -1.69 10.26
C GLU A 83 -1.74 -2.28 10.04
N ILE A 84 -1.91 -3.16 9.04
CA ILE A 84 -3.16 -3.88 8.78
C ILE A 84 -3.56 -4.72 10.00
N PHE A 85 -2.66 -5.58 10.49
CA PHE A 85 -2.95 -6.42 11.66
C PHE A 85 -3.32 -5.59 12.88
N ARG A 86 -2.55 -4.55 13.19
CA ARG A 86 -2.84 -3.67 14.32
C ARG A 86 -4.23 -3.04 14.19
N THR A 87 -4.59 -2.54 13.01
CA THR A 87 -5.90 -1.93 12.78
C THR A 87 -7.02 -2.97 12.89
N ILE A 88 -6.91 -4.14 12.26
CA ILE A 88 -7.94 -5.18 12.35
C ILE A 88 -8.17 -5.60 13.81
N VAL A 89 -7.12 -5.76 14.61
CA VAL A 89 -7.24 -6.09 16.05
C VAL A 89 -7.95 -4.99 16.83
N ILE A 90 -7.65 -3.71 16.57
CA ILE A 90 -8.34 -2.58 17.21
C ILE A 90 -9.85 -2.60 16.87
N PHE A 91 -10.18 -2.81 15.60
CA PHE A 91 -11.57 -2.90 15.16
C PHE A 91 -12.29 -4.14 15.72
N ALA A 92 -11.57 -5.25 15.91
CA ALA A 92 -12.10 -6.43 16.59
C ALA A 92 -12.51 -6.12 18.03
N ILE A 93 -11.68 -5.37 18.76
CA ILE A 93 -11.97 -4.94 20.13
C ILE A 93 -13.19 -4.00 20.16
N PHE A 94 -13.30 -3.06 19.22
CA PHE A 94 -14.48 -2.19 19.11
C PHE A 94 -15.76 -2.98 18.85
N ASP A 95 -15.70 -3.97 17.97
CA ASP A 95 -16.83 -4.85 17.68
C ASP A 95 -17.24 -5.69 18.91
N LEU A 96 -16.25 -6.21 19.64
CA LEU A 96 -16.50 -6.94 20.88
C LEU A 96 -17.16 -6.05 21.95
N ALA A 97 -16.69 -4.80 22.08
CA ALA A 97 -17.29 -3.82 22.98
C ALA A 97 -18.74 -3.50 22.58
N LEU A 98 -19.01 -3.33 21.28
CA LEU A 98 -20.36 -3.08 20.77
C LEU A 98 -21.31 -4.24 21.13
N ILE A 99 -20.90 -5.49 20.89
CA ILE A 99 -21.69 -6.69 21.26
C ILE A 99 -21.95 -6.73 22.78
N ALA A 100 -20.94 -6.41 23.59
CA ALA A 100 -21.07 -6.42 25.04
C ALA A 100 -22.05 -5.35 25.55
N PHE A 101 -22.01 -4.14 24.99
CA PHE A 101 -22.89 -3.04 25.40
C PHE A 101 -24.34 -3.22 24.92
N THR A 102 -24.56 -3.79 23.74
CA THR A 102 -25.91 -4.04 23.20
C THR A 102 -26.58 -5.27 23.80
N LYS A 103 -25.85 -6.08 24.58
CA LYS A 103 -26.30 -7.37 25.15
C LYS A 103 -26.86 -8.33 24.10
N TRP A 104 -26.38 -8.24 22.86
CA TRP A 104 -26.78 -9.18 21.80
C TRP A 104 -26.35 -10.60 22.14
N GLN A 105 -27.25 -11.56 21.91
CA GLN A 105 -26.98 -12.98 22.10
C GLN A 105 -26.20 -13.51 20.90
N PHE A 106 -24.99 -12.99 20.71
CA PHE A 106 -24.14 -13.31 19.58
C PHE A 106 -23.17 -14.43 19.91
N SER A 107 -23.02 -15.38 18.99
CA SER A 107 -22.07 -16.47 19.13
C SER A 107 -20.63 -15.97 19.13
N ARG A 108 -19.93 -16.22 20.24
CA ARG A 108 -18.49 -15.96 20.40
C ARG A 108 -17.67 -16.65 19.30
N TYR A 109 -18.12 -17.80 18.81
CA TYR A 109 -17.45 -18.52 17.72
C TYR A 109 -17.48 -17.73 16.41
N VAL A 110 -18.63 -17.14 16.05
CA VAL A 110 -18.74 -16.35 14.81
C VAL A 110 -17.84 -15.12 14.89
N TRP A 111 -17.72 -14.50 16.08
CA TRP A 111 -16.78 -13.40 16.28
C TRP A 111 -15.33 -13.86 16.06
N VAL A 112 -14.88 -14.93 16.74
CA VAL A 112 -13.50 -15.44 16.63
C VAL A 112 -13.16 -15.81 15.19
N PHE A 113 -14.02 -16.56 14.51
CA PHE A 113 -13.78 -16.94 13.11
C PHE A 113 -13.79 -15.74 12.18
N CYS A 114 -14.71 -14.78 12.36
CA CYS A 114 -14.78 -13.59 11.52
C CYS A 114 -13.50 -12.76 11.58
N TRP A 115 -13.00 -12.48 12.78
CA TRP A 115 -11.79 -11.68 12.95
C TRP A 115 -10.52 -12.44 12.56
N THR A 116 -10.49 -13.77 12.76
CA THR A 116 -9.40 -14.62 12.26
C THR A 116 -9.37 -14.62 10.72
N PHE A 117 -10.52 -14.75 10.07
CA PHE A 117 -10.60 -14.67 8.61
C PHE A 117 -10.27 -13.27 8.10
N ALA A 118 -10.69 -12.20 8.78
CA ALA A 118 -10.32 -10.84 8.39
C ALA A 118 -8.80 -10.63 8.45
N LEU A 119 -8.13 -11.14 9.48
CA LEU A 119 -6.67 -11.09 9.61
C LEU A 119 -5.95 -11.82 8.47
N ILE A 120 -6.54 -12.86 7.89
CA ILE A 120 -5.90 -13.62 6.80
C ILE A 120 -6.29 -13.04 5.44
N LEU A 121 -7.58 -12.88 5.19
CA LEU A 121 -8.13 -12.52 3.88
C LEU A 121 -7.73 -11.11 3.46
N VAL A 122 -7.83 -10.12 4.35
CA VAL A 122 -7.53 -8.72 4.00
C VAL A 122 -6.09 -8.55 3.48
N PRO A 123 -5.04 -8.93 4.23
CA PRO A 123 -3.67 -8.76 3.73
C PRO A 123 -3.36 -9.68 2.53
N PHE A 124 -3.90 -10.90 2.52
CA PHE A 124 -3.68 -11.84 1.42
C PHE A 124 -4.23 -11.30 0.09
N PHE A 125 -5.49 -10.88 0.08
CA PHE A 125 -6.12 -10.38 -1.13
C PHE A 125 -5.64 -8.98 -1.51
N ARG A 126 -5.19 -8.17 -0.55
CA ARG A 126 -4.49 -6.93 -0.85
C ARG A 126 -3.17 -7.18 -1.59
N ALA A 127 -2.37 -8.14 -1.13
CA ALA A 127 -1.14 -8.55 -1.82
C ALA A 127 -1.44 -9.11 -3.22
N LEU A 128 -2.48 -9.95 -3.35
CA LEU A 128 -2.95 -10.47 -4.63
C LEU A 128 -3.39 -9.34 -5.58
N THR A 129 -4.12 -8.35 -5.06
CA THR A 129 -4.56 -7.18 -5.85
C THR A 129 -3.37 -6.38 -6.36
N LYS A 130 -2.33 -6.18 -5.54
CA LYS A 130 -1.08 -5.54 -6.00
C LYS A 130 -0.40 -6.35 -7.09
N HIS A 131 -0.34 -7.68 -6.94
CA HIS A 131 0.25 -8.54 -7.95
C HIS A 131 -0.52 -8.49 -9.28
N LEU A 132 -1.86 -8.48 -9.23
CA LEU A 132 -2.73 -8.30 -10.39
C LEU A 132 -2.50 -6.93 -11.06
N LEU A 133 -2.48 -5.84 -10.29
CA LEU A 133 -2.21 -4.49 -10.80
C LEU A 133 -0.80 -4.37 -11.42
N ASN A 134 0.17 -5.12 -10.89
CA ASN A 134 1.52 -5.22 -11.44
C ASN A 134 1.51 -5.96 -12.78
N LYS A 135 0.83 -7.10 -12.86
CA LYS A 135 0.68 -7.87 -14.11
C LYS A 135 -0.04 -7.07 -15.21
N LEU A 136 -0.98 -6.20 -14.83
CA LEU A 136 -1.67 -5.28 -15.74
C LEU A 136 -0.81 -4.07 -16.17
N GLY A 137 0.38 -3.87 -15.60
CA GLY A 137 1.28 -2.75 -15.93
C GLY A 137 0.76 -1.38 -15.49
N ILE A 138 -0.18 -1.36 -14.53
CA ILE A 138 -0.79 -0.13 -13.98
C ILE A 138 -0.14 0.25 -12.63
N TRP A 139 0.48 -0.71 -11.94
CA TRP A 139 1.11 -0.51 -10.63
C TRP A 139 2.50 0.16 -10.70
N LYS A 140 3.35 -0.23 -11.65
CA LYS A 140 4.75 0.24 -11.69
C LYS A 140 4.84 1.71 -12.05
N LYS A 141 5.58 2.48 -11.24
CA LYS A 141 5.88 3.89 -11.49
C LYS A 141 7.33 4.04 -11.92
N LYS A 142 7.54 4.65 -13.09
CA LYS A 142 8.88 4.98 -13.61
C LYS A 142 9.61 5.85 -12.62
N THR A 143 10.84 5.46 -12.29
CA THR A 143 11.64 6.09 -11.24
C THR A 143 13.04 6.39 -11.78
N ILE A 144 13.53 7.59 -11.47
CA ILE A 144 14.88 8.03 -11.82
C ILE A 144 15.59 8.40 -10.52
N ILE A 145 16.78 7.84 -10.33
CA ILE A 145 17.63 8.15 -9.18
C ILE A 145 18.62 9.23 -9.61
N LEU A 146 18.61 10.37 -8.92
CA LEU A 146 19.56 11.45 -9.11
C LEU A 146 20.77 11.21 -8.19
N GLY A 147 21.96 11.16 -8.79
CA GLY A 147 23.23 10.80 -8.17
C GLY A 147 23.83 9.52 -8.76
N SER A 148 25.16 9.46 -8.81
CA SER A 148 25.92 8.28 -9.28
C SER A 148 26.74 7.58 -8.19
N GLY A 149 26.79 8.16 -6.98
CA GLY A 149 27.59 7.70 -5.85
C GLY A 149 27.14 6.39 -5.19
N GLN A 150 27.80 6.04 -4.08
CA GLN A 150 27.45 4.88 -3.27
C GLN A 150 26.03 5.00 -2.69
N ASN A 151 25.62 6.21 -2.28
CA ASN A 151 24.27 6.44 -1.78
C ASN A 151 23.20 6.12 -2.85
N ALA A 152 23.42 6.51 -4.11
CA ALA A 152 22.53 6.20 -5.22
C ALA A 152 22.45 4.69 -5.51
N ARG A 153 23.60 3.99 -5.49
CA ARG A 153 23.67 2.53 -5.65
C ARG A 153 23.00 1.79 -4.49
N GLY A 154 23.14 2.32 -3.27
CA GLY A 154 22.46 1.84 -2.06
C GLY A 154 20.94 2.00 -2.17
N ALA A 155 20.48 3.18 -2.59
CA ALA A 155 19.07 3.45 -2.84
C ALA A 155 18.50 2.50 -3.91
N TYR A 156 19.22 2.28 -5.01
CA TYR A 156 18.82 1.31 -6.04
C TYR A 156 18.69 -0.11 -5.49
N SER A 157 19.68 -0.57 -4.73
CA SER A 157 19.68 -1.91 -4.13
C SER A 157 18.54 -2.10 -3.13
N ALA A 158 18.25 -1.08 -2.32
CA ALA A 158 17.12 -1.08 -1.39
C ALA A 158 15.78 -1.15 -2.13
N LEU A 159 15.61 -0.39 -3.22
CA LEU A 159 14.39 -0.42 -4.04
C LEU A 159 14.20 -1.76 -4.74
N GLN A 160 15.29 -2.37 -5.25
CA GLN A 160 15.24 -3.72 -5.82
C GLN A 160 14.88 -4.79 -4.79
N SER A 161 15.37 -4.65 -3.55
CA SER A 161 15.10 -5.62 -2.48
C SER A 161 13.61 -5.67 -2.09
N GLU A 162 12.84 -4.62 -2.39
CA GLU A 162 11.41 -4.54 -2.10
C GLU A 162 10.57 -4.34 -3.37
N GLU A 163 10.46 -5.41 -4.18
CA GLU A 163 9.71 -5.41 -5.44
C GLU A 163 8.24 -4.91 -5.29
N MET A 164 7.62 -5.15 -4.13
CA MET A 164 6.25 -4.75 -3.85
C MET A 164 6.02 -3.23 -3.73
N MET A 165 7.07 -2.41 -3.61
CA MET A 165 6.91 -0.95 -3.64
C MET A 165 6.45 -0.44 -5.01
N GLY A 166 6.71 -1.19 -6.09
CA GLY A 166 6.28 -0.86 -7.44
C GLY A 166 7.02 0.33 -8.07
N PHE A 167 8.23 0.62 -7.61
CA PHE A 167 9.14 1.53 -8.29
C PHE A 167 9.88 0.75 -9.38
N ASP A 168 9.87 1.29 -10.59
CA ASP A 168 10.59 0.76 -11.73
C ASP A 168 11.72 1.73 -12.07
N VAL A 169 12.93 1.43 -11.59
CA VAL A 169 14.08 2.31 -11.79
C VAL A 169 14.59 2.12 -13.22
N ILE A 170 14.43 3.15 -14.04
CA ILE A 170 14.72 3.09 -15.48
C ILE A 170 16.10 3.67 -15.83
N ALA A 171 16.63 4.56 -15.00
CA ALA A 171 17.90 5.25 -15.24
C ALA A 171 18.42 5.92 -13.95
N PHE A 172 19.73 6.16 -13.94
CA PHE A 172 20.36 7.12 -13.04
C PHE A 172 20.50 8.46 -13.77
N PHE A 173 20.58 9.54 -13.02
CA PHE A 173 20.84 10.87 -13.55
C PHE A 173 21.95 11.53 -12.77
N ASP A 174 23.00 11.96 -13.46
CA ASP A 174 24.09 12.75 -12.87
C ASP A 174 24.86 13.46 -13.98
N THR A 175 25.00 14.79 -13.89
CA THR A 175 25.74 15.60 -14.87
C THR A 175 27.24 15.35 -14.81
N ASP A 176 27.74 14.99 -13.62
CA ASP A 176 29.17 14.93 -13.33
C ASP A 176 29.68 13.49 -13.34
N ALA A 177 28.80 12.51 -13.56
CA ALA A 177 29.17 11.11 -13.61
C ALA A 177 30.13 10.83 -14.76
N SER A 178 31.20 10.11 -14.45
CA SER A 178 32.14 9.58 -15.45
C SER A 178 31.52 8.39 -16.19
N ASP A 179 30.91 7.47 -15.42
CA ASP A 179 30.31 6.24 -15.94
C ASP A 179 29.08 6.52 -16.82
N ALA A 180 28.95 5.80 -17.92
CA ALA A 180 27.77 5.84 -18.79
C ALA A 180 26.66 4.90 -18.30
N GLU A 181 27.00 3.89 -17.49
CA GLU A 181 26.07 2.88 -16.97
C GLU A 181 26.39 2.54 -15.51
N ILE A 182 25.35 2.37 -14.70
CA ILE A 182 25.42 1.92 -13.30
C ILE A 182 24.44 0.76 -13.14
N ASN A 183 24.94 -0.40 -12.70
CA ASN A 183 24.13 -1.61 -12.48
C ASN A 183 23.27 -2.00 -13.72
N MET A 184 23.84 -1.89 -14.93
CA MET A 184 23.17 -2.13 -16.23
C MET A 184 22.03 -1.15 -16.56
N LEU A 185 21.93 -0.03 -15.84
CA LEU A 185 21.02 1.07 -16.15
C LEU A 185 21.80 2.27 -16.71
N PRO A 186 21.24 3.00 -17.68
CA PRO A 186 21.91 4.16 -18.26
C PRO A 186 22.02 5.30 -17.26
N VAL A 187 23.11 6.05 -17.34
CA VAL A 187 23.32 7.32 -16.64
C VAL A 187 23.02 8.47 -17.60
N ILE A 188 21.90 9.14 -17.37
CA ILE A 188 21.48 10.31 -18.12
C ILE A 188 22.27 11.52 -17.62
N LYS A 189 22.95 12.21 -18.53
CA LYS A 189 23.72 13.43 -18.22
C LYS A 189 23.01 14.70 -18.68
N ASP A 190 22.11 14.57 -19.65
CA ASP A 190 21.36 15.69 -20.21
C ASP A 190 20.11 15.99 -19.37
N THR A 191 19.97 17.26 -18.98
CA THR A 191 18.85 17.75 -18.19
C THR A 191 17.55 17.79 -19.00
N GLU A 192 17.60 17.99 -20.32
CA GLU A 192 16.40 18.05 -21.15
C GLU A 192 15.63 16.73 -21.16
N ILE A 193 16.35 15.61 -21.10
CA ILE A 193 15.77 14.27 -21.03
C ILE A 193 14.91 14.11 -19.76
N ILE A 194 15.33 14.68 -18.63
CA ILE A 194 14.52 14.65 -17.40
C ILE A 194 13.18 15.36 -17.63
N TRP A 195 13.24 16.53 -18.27
CA TRP A 195 12.06 17.37 -18.49
C TRP A 195 11.09 16.73 -19.46
N ASP A 196 11.59 16.12 -20.54
CA ASP A 196 10.77 15.38 -21.50
C ASP A 196 10.12 14.13 -20.87
N LEU A 197 10.85 13.42 -20.00
CA LEU A 197 10.29 12.30 -19.25
C LEU A 197 9.16 12.74 -18.30
N ASN A 198 9.31 13.91 -17.66
CA ASN A 198 8.25 14.49 -16.82
C ASN A 198 7.02 14.94 -17.64
N ARG A 199 7.23 15.45 -18.87
CA ARG A 199 6.13 15.87 -19.77
C ARG A 199 5.34 14.68 -20.31
N THR A 200 6.02 13.57 -20.57
CA THR A 200 5.43 12.38 -21.20
C THR A 200 4.79 11.42 -20.21
N GLY A 201 5.09 11.54 -18.91
CA GLY A 201 4.48 10.67 -17.91
C GLY A 201 4.76 11.02 -16.45
N ASP A 202 4.18 10.23 -15.57
CA ASP A 202 4.22 10.41 -14.12
C ASP A 202 5.49 9.74 -13.54
N VAL A 203 6.63 10.46 -13.61
CA VAL A 203 7.93 9.97 -13.15
C VAL A 203 8.14 10.27 -11.67
N HIS A 204 8.81 9.37 -10.96
CA HIS A 204 9.25 9.58 -9.59
C HIS A 204 10.76 9.88 -9.56
N TYR A 205 11.14 10.94 -8.88
CA TYR A 205 12.54 11.34 -8.74
C TYR A 205 13.02 11.06 -7.32
N ILE A 206 14.14 10.35 -7.22
CA ILE A 206 14.77 10.01 -5.95
C ILE A 206 16.11 10.70 -5.90
N LEU A 207 16.30 11.67 -5.01
CA LEU A 207 17.59 12.33 -4.80
C LEU A 207 18.40 11.50 -3.82
N ALA A 208 19.51 10.95 -4.29
CA ALA A 208 20.40 10.08 -3.53
C ALA A 208 21.87 10.48 -3.74
N TYR A 209 22.14 11.78 -3.53
CA TYR A 209 23.50 12.32 -3.53
C TYR A 209 24.23 12.01 -2.22
N GLU A 210 25.56 12.09 -2.23
CA GLU A 210 26.38 11.89 -1.04
C GLU A 210 26.22 13.06 -0.04
N TYR A 211 26.60 12.85 1.22
CA TYR A 211 26.61 13.91 2.23
C TYR A 211 27.46 15.12 1.82
N THR A 212 28.57 14.87 1.11
CA THR A 212 29.45 15.91 0.56
C THR A 212 28.81 16.73 -0.56
N GLU A 213 27.67 16.28 -1.09
CA GLU A 213 26.97 16.87 -2.23
C GLU A 213 25.59 17.44 -1.85
N LEU A 214 25.42 17.87 -0.59
CA LEU A 214 24.19 18.49 -0.10
C LEU A 214 23.73 19.68 -0.96
N GLU A 215 24.66 20.47 -1.49
CA GLU A 215 24.35 21.58 -2.39
C GLU A 215 23.65 21.11 -3.67
N LYS A 216 24.10 19.99 -4.26
CA LYS A 216 23.44 19.37 -5.42
C LYS A 216 22.02 18.91 -5.09
N THR A 217 21.82 18.34 -3.90
CA THR A 217 20.48 17.93 -3.44
C THR A 217 19.54 19.14 -3.39
N HIS A 218 19.98 20.24 -2.78
CA HIS A 218 19.17 21.46 -2.70
C HIS A 218 18.91 22.10 -4.07
N PHE A 219 19.91 22.10 -4.94
CA PHE A 219 19.77 22.58 -6.32
C PHE A 219 18.71 21.78 -7.08
N TRP A 220 18.82 20.46 -7.10
CA TRP A 220 17.88 19.59 -7.83
C TRP A 220 16.48 19.60 -7.23
N LEU A 221 16.35 19.73 -5.91
CA LEU A 221 15.05 19.86 -5.28
C LEU A 221 14.32 21.14 -5.72
N ARG A 222 15.06 22.26 -5.86
CA ARG A 222 14.52 23.50 -6.41
C ARG A 222 14.17 23.36 -7.88
N GLU A 223 15.05 22.75 -8.69
CA GLU A 223 14.86 22.64 -10.13
C GLU A 223 13.68 21.74 -10.49
N LEU A 224 13.56 20.58 -9.85
CA LEU A 224 12.41 19.69 -9.98
C LEU A 224 11.10 20.40 -9.58
N SER A 225 11.14 21.24 -8.54
CA SER A 225 9.98 22.03 -8.12
C SER A 225 9.57 23.07 -9.18
N LYS A 226 10.53 23.76 -9.82
CA LYS A 226 10.25 24.74 -10.89
C LYS A 226 9.57 24.08 -12.08
N HIS A 227 10.01 22.88 -12.45
CA HIS A 227 9.44 22.10 -13.56
C HIS A 227 8.19 21.28 -13.17
N HIS A 228 7.55 21.61 -12.04
CA HIS A 228 6.33 20.97 -11.56
C HIS A 228 6.42 19.44 -11.40
N CYS A 229 7.61 18.90 -11.11
CA CYS A 229 7.80 17.50 -10.77
C CYS A 229 7.19 17.23 -9.39
N ARG A 230 5.99 16.63 -9.32
CA ARG A 230 5.24 16.48 -8.06
C ARG A 230 5.69 15.34 -7.17
N SER A 231 6.45 14.38 -7.71
CA SER A 231 6.79 13.13 -7.04
C SER A 231 8.28 13.04 -6.79
N VAL A 232 8.75 13.70 -5.75
CA VAL A 232 10.17 13.75 -5.37
C VAL A 232 10.36 13.14 -3.99
N THR A 233 11.41 12.35 -3.81
CA THR A 233 11.82 11.79 -2.51
C THR A 233 13.31 11.98 -2.33
N VAL A 234 13.71 12.40 -1.13
CA VAL A 234 15.12 12.57 -0.77
C VAL A 234 15.52 11.40 0.11
N VAL A 235 16.54 10.67 -0.31
CA VAL A 235 17.16 9.61 0.49
C VAL A 235 18.19 10.27 1.39
N PRO A 236 18.10 10.13 2.73
CA PRO A 236 19.13 10.65 3.61
C PRO A 236 20.46 9.99 3.27
N SER A 237 21.52 10.79 3.20
CA SER A 237 22.87 10.27 3.01
C SER A 237 23.30 9.43 4.20
N PHE A 238 23.92 8.29 3.90
CA PHE A 238 24.54 7.40 4.89
C PHE A 238 25.98 7.83 5.17
#